data_AF-A0A967ZEK3-F1
#
_entry.id   AF-A0A967ZEK3-F1
#
_cell.length_a   1.000
_cell.length_b   1.000
_cell.length_c   1.000
_cell.angle_alpha   90.00
_cell.angle_beta   90.00
_cell.angle_gamma   90.00
#
_symmetry.space_group_name_H-M   'P 1'
#
loop_
_entity.id
_entity.type
_entity.pdbx_description
1 polymer ?
#
loop_
_entity_poly.entity_id
_entity_poly.type
_entity_poly.pdbx_seq_one_letter_code
_entity_poly.pdbx_strand_id
1 'polypeptide(L)'
;MKDARWRIVLALALAAGCSQCNEEAEEETEAEAETEETEAEETVDTSPLVQPLESPEVNMDKVYLGRRLYHDPILSGDGTVSCASCHSLDHGGAEDRVSSAGIGGAIGPINSPTVLNAHFNFRQFWDGRAADLEEQAGGPVENPIEMGGSFEDAAERIAEDEWYAERFAAVYGGDDPITKESITDAIAEYERYLVTPAPWDEYLAGDVDALTDQQKRGWATFREAGCIACHQGVNLGGTMYQKLGAVEDYFELRGTELTDADLGRFNVTEDESDKHVFKVPTLRNVTLTPPYFHDGSQTELPEVVRIMAQVQLGKELTDEQIADIVAFLGALEGELPDEARLPEDETPPDRTANAGGETAG
;
A
#
# COMPACT_ATOMS: atom_id res chain seq x y z
N MET A 1 14.44 -17.78 104.67
CA MET A 1 15.88 -18.10 104.75
C MET A 1 16.65 -17.08 103.93
N LYS A 2 17.38 -16.20 104.64
CA LYS A 2 18.70 -15.60 104.32
C LYS A 2 18.94 -15.12 102.87
N ASP A 3 18.95 -13.82 102.57
CA ASP A 3 20.00 -12.80 102.81
C ASP A 3 21.09 -12.70 101.72
N ALA A 4 21.47 -11.45 101.44
CA ALA A 4 22.67 -10.89 100.77
C ALA A 4 22.45 -10.34 99.34
N ARG A 5 22.35 -9.03 99.07
CA ARG A 5 23.24 -7.84 99.24
C ARG A 5 24.16 -7.53 98.04
N TRP A 6 23.82 -6.41 97.37
CA TRP A 6 24.68 -5.31 96.87
C TRP A 6 25.65 -5.51 95.68
N ARG A 7 25.50 -4.67 94.62
CA ARG A 7 26.38 -3.51 94.29
C ARG A 7 25.95 -2.77 93.01
N ILE A 8 25.99 -1.44 93.09
CA ILE A 8 25.86 -0.47 91.99
C ILE A 8 27.22 -0.35 91.28
N VAL A 9 27.24 -0.32 89.94
CA VAL A 9 28.22 0.44 89.14
C VAL A 9 27.52 1.02 87.91
N LEU A 10 27.52 2.34 87.84
CA LEU A 10 27.19 3.15 86.66
C LEU A 10 28.42 3.11 85.73
N ALA A 11 28.24 2.76 84.46
CA ALA A 11 29.25 2.99 83.42
C ALA A 11 28.59 3.72 82.25
N LEU A 12 28.86 5.02 82.17
CA LEU A 12 28.70 5.84 80.98
C LEU A 12 29.71 5.38 79.93
N ALA A 13 29.24 5.01 78.75
CA ALA A 13 30.05 4.96 77.53
C ALA A 13 29.34 5.78 76.44
N LEU A 14 29.91 6.94 76.15
CA LEU A 14 29.71 7.68 74.91
C LEU A 14 30.45 6.93 73.79
N ALA A 15 29.75 6.62 72.70
CA ALA A 15 30.31 6.43 71.36
C ALA A 15 29.16 6.77 70.40
N ALA A 16 29.14 7.99 69.85
CA ALA A 16 29.78 8.33 68.57
C ALA A 16 29.24 7.43 67.45
N GLY A 17 28.35 8.01 66.64
CA GLY A 17 27.63 7.31 65.59
C GLY A 17 28.50 6.80 64.46
N CYS A 18 27.98 5.79 63.78
CA CYS A 18 28.29 5.51 62.39
C CYS A 18 27.01 5.79 61.60
N SER A 19 26.95 6.98 60.99
CA SER A 19 25.96 7.32 59.96
C SER A 19 26.19 6.52 58.67
N GLN A 20 27.32 5.82 58.58
CA GLN A 20 27.80 5.15 57.37
C GLN A 20 27.15 3.79 57.08
N CYS A 21 26.38 3.20 58.00
CA CYS A 21 25.73 1.91 57.76
C CYS A 21 24.30 2.02 57.21
N ASN A 22 23.77 3.24 57.07
CA ASN A 22 22.42 3.47 56.53
C ASN A 22 22.43 3.93 55.06
N GLU A 23 23.55 4.48 54.56
CA GLU A 23 23.67 4.88 53.15
C GLU A 23 23.96 3.69 52.22
N GLU A 24 24.86 2.76 52.59
CA GLU A 24 25.17 1.59 51.74
C GLU A 24 23.98 0.63 51.59
N ALA A 25 23.11 0.53 52.60
CA ALA A 25 21.92 -0.31 52.55
C ALA A 25 20.77 0.32 51.77
N GLU A 26 20.70 1.65 51.69
CA GLU A 26 19.73 2.38 50.88
C GLU A 26 20.18 2.41 49.40
N GLU A 27 21.48 2.53 49.13
CA GLU A 27 22.08 2.54 47.79
C GLU A 27 22.05 1.15 47.12
N GLU A 28 22.22 0.05 47.87
CA GLU A 28 22.00 -1.31 47.33
C GLU A 28 20.52 -1.60 47.05
N THR A 29 19.59 -1.06 47.84
CA THR A 29 18.15 -1.22 47.57
C THR A 29 17.62 -0.31 46.48
N GLU A 30 18.20 0.88 46.25
CA GLU A 30 17.89 1.72 45.09
C GLU A 30 18.51 1.15 43.81
N ALA A 31 19.72 0.57 43.86
CA ALA A 31 20.33 -0.09 42.70
C ALA A 31 19.62 -1.40 42.28
N GLU A 32 19.08 -2.17 43.24
CA GLU A 32 18.23 -3.33 42.95
C GLU A 32 16.80 -2.91 42.53
N ALA A 33 16.31 -1.73 42.94
CA ALA A 33 15.01 -1.21 42.52
C ALA A 33 15.04 -0.49 41.15
N GLU A 34 16.20 0.03 40.71
CA GLU A 34 16.40 0.60 39.37
C GLU A 34 16.67 -0.45 38.29
N THR A 35 16.91 -1.72 38.66
CA THR A 35 17.19 -2.82 37.70
C THR A 35 16.01 -3.76 37.46
N GLU A 36 14.85 -3.44 38.03
CA GLU A 36 13.58 -4.14 37.77
C GLU A 36 12.55 -3.17 37.14
N GLU A 37 12.99 -2.31 36.21
CA GLU A 37 12.14 -1.98 35.08
C GLU A 37 11.92 -3.30 34.34
N THR A 38 10.78 -3.94 34.64
CA THR A 38 10.27 -5.03 33.85
C THR A 38 10.37 -4.62 32.39
N GLU A 39 11.24 -5.28 31.61
CA GLU A 39 11.12 -5.33 30.16
C GLU A 39 9.69 -5.79 29.91
N ALA A 40 8.77 -4.83 29.72
CA ALA A 40 7.45 -5.14 29.24
C ALA A 40 7.72 -5.80 27.89
N GLU A 41 7.42 -7.10 27.78
CA GLU A 41 7.54 -7.82 26.51
C GLU A 41 6.92 -6.92 25.44
N GLU A 42 7.77 -6.45 24.53
CA GLU A 42 7.32 -5.62 23.44
C GLU A 42 6.41 -6.50 22.59
N THR A 43 5.09 -6.25 22.68
CA THR A 43 4.10 -7.14 22.08
C THR A 43 3.64 -6.55 20.75
N VAL A 44 3.73 -7.38 19.71
CA VAL A 44 3.27 -7.04 18.36
C VAL A 44 1.74 -6.88 18.34
N ASP A 45 1.22 -6.11 17.38
CA ASP A 45 -0.23 -5.92 17.26
C ASP A 45 -0.89 -7.20 16.74
N THR A 46 -1.61 -7.88 17.63
CA THR A 46 -2.37 -9.10 17.32
C THR A 46 -3.85 -8.84 17.08
N SER A 47 -4.24 -7.57 16.93
CA SER A 47 -5.61 -7.17 16.60
C SER A 47 -6.03 -7.74 15.25
N PRO A 48 -7.28 -8.23 15.11
CA PRO A 48 -7.79 -8.69 13.82
C PRO A 48 -7.96 -7.55 12.78
N LEU A 49 -7.73 -6.28 13.17
CA LEU A 49 -7.79 -5.13 12.28
C LEU A 49 -6.61 -5.04 11.33
N VAL A 50 -5.51 -5.74 11.57
CA VAL A 50 -4.38 -5.85 10.66
C VAL A 50 -3.98 -7.31 10.53
N GLN A 51 -3.49 -7.68 9.36
CA GLN A 51 -2.97 -9.02 9.10
C GLN A 51 -1.65 -8.90 8.33
N PRO A 52 -0.69 -9.81 8.58
CA PRO A 52 0.48 -9.92 7.72
C PRO A 52 0.02 -10.26 6.30
N LEU A 53 0.73 -9.72 5.32
CA LEU A 53 0.53 -10.01 3.92
C LEU A 53 1.29 -11.28 3.54
N GLU A 54 0.57 -12.21 2.94
CA GLU A 54 1.09 -13.48 2.44
C GLU A 54 0.92 -13.53 0.93
N SER A 55 1.95 -13.97 0.21
CA SER A 55 1.87 -14.13 -1.25
C SER A 55 0.91 -15.25 -1.62
N PRO A 56 -0.05 -15.03 -2.53
CA PRO A 56 -0.96 -16.07 -2.99
C PRO A 56 -0.23 -17.10 -3.85
N GLU A 57 -0.78 -18.31 -3.91
CA GLU A 57 -0.36 -19.29 -4.93
C GLU A 57 -0.87 -18.85 -6.29
N VAL A 58 0.02 -18.80 -7.29
CA VAL A 58 -0.27 -18.37 -8.66
C VAL A 58 0.26 -19.38 -9.68
N ASN A 59 -0.33 -19.39 -10.87
CA ASN A 59 0.18 -20.16 -11.99
C ASN A 59 1.29 -19.39 -12.72
N MET A 60 2.54 -19.78 -12.52
CA MET A 60 3.69 -19.09 -13.12
C MET A 60 3.68 -19.05 -14.65
N ASP A 61 3.08 -20.04 -15.33
CA ASP A 61 2.99 -19.99 -16.79
C ASP A 61 2.08 -18.85 -17.27
N LYS A 62 0.98 -18.61 -16.55
CA LYS A 62 0.10 -17.45 -16.75
C LYS A 62 0.77 -16.15 -16.33
N VAL A 63 1.51 -16.13 -15.22
CA VAL A 63 2.27 -14.96 -14.76
C VAL A 63 3.24 -14.49 -15.85
N TYR A 64 3.99 -15.38 -16.49
CA TYR A 64 4.91 -14.98 -17.59
C TYR A 64 4.17 -14.45 -18.81
N LEU A 65 3.03 -15.07 -19.16
CA LEU A 65 2.19 -14.58 -20.25
C LEU A 65 1.63 -13.18 -19.95
N GLY A 66 1.05 -13.00 -18.76
CA GLY A 66 0.52 -11.73 -18.27
C GLY A 66 1.58 -10.66 -18.13
N ARG A 67 2.77 -11.00 -17.61
CA ARG A 67 3.92 -10.09 -17.50
C ARG A 67 4.30 -9.54 -18.86
N ARG A 68 4.35 -10.38 -19.90
CA ARG A 68 4.65 -9.89 -21.26
C ARG A 68 3.53 -8.99 -21.78
N LEU A 69 2.26 -9.39 -21.66
CA LEU A 69 1.11 -8.58 -22.07
C LEU A 69 1.07 -7.20 -21.37
N TYR A 70 1.39 -7.17 -20.07
CA TYR A 70 1.42 -5.95 -19.27
C TYR A 70 2.41 -4.91 -19.79
N HIS A 71 3.54 -5.36 -20.36
CA HIS A 71 4.60 -4.49 -20.87
C HIS A 71 4.49 -4.24 -22.38
N ASP A 72 3.73 -5.06 -23.11
CA ASP A 72 3.59 -5.01 -24.56
C ASP A 72 2.44 -4.08 -24.98
N PRO A 73 2.70 -3.07 -25.84
CA PRO A 73 1.62 -2.20 -26.33
C PRO A 73 0.73 -2.88 -27.39
N ILE A 74 0.87 -4.18 -27.62
CA ILE A 74 0.03 -4.99 -28.52
C ILE A 74 -1.48 -4.86 -28.24
N LEU A 75 -1.87 -4.45 -27.03
CA LEU A 75 -3.28 -4.25 -26.66
C LEU A 75 -3.81 -2.85 -27.05
N SER A 76 -2.98 -1.83 -27.21
CA SER A 76 -3.44 -0.48 -27.57
C SER A 76 -3.78 -0.38 -29.06
N GLY A 77 -4.69 0.53 -29.42
CA GLY A 77 -5.15 0.68 -30.81
C GLY A 77 -4.06 1.09 -31.79
N ASP A 78 -3.03 1.80 -31.33
CA ASP A 78 -1.92 2.31 -32.16
C ASP A 78 -0.55 1.70 -31.82
N GLY A 79 -0.51 0.71 -30.92
CA GLY A 79 0.73 0.06 -30.50
C GLY A 79 1.69 0.96 -29.71
N THR A 80 1.21 2.02 -29.04
CA THR A 80 2.05 2.96 -28.26
C THR A 80 1.92 2.86 -26.74
N VAL A 81 0.85 2.26 -26.21
CA VAL A 81 0.54 2.26 -24.76
C VAL A 81 0.41 0.84 -24.23
N SER A 82 1.02 0.57 -23.09
CA SER A 82 0.86 -0.68 -22.32
C SER A 82 0.48 -0.37 -20.87
N CYS A 83 0.11 -1.38 -20.08
CA CYS A 83 -0.17 -1.20 -18.65
C CYS A 83 1.04 -0.57 -17.94
N ALA A 84 2.25 -1.04 -18.25
CA ALA A 84 3.51 -0.52 -17.72
C ALA A 84 3.78 0.95 -18.07
N SER A 85 3.09 1.51 -19.07
CA SER A 85 3.23 2.93 -19.45
C SER A 85 2.68 3.88 -18.39
N CYS A 86 1.72 3.42 -17.58
CA CYS A 86 1.06 4.19 -16.51
C CYS A 86 1.26 3.57 -15.12
N HIS A 87 1.69 2.31 -15.06
CA HIS A 87 1.88 1.53 -13.84
C HIS A 87 3.28 0.92 -13.82
N SER A 88 4.31 1.77 -13.89
CA SER A 88 5.70 1.32 -13.94
C SER A 88 6.13 0.73 -12.61
N LEU A 89 6.73 -0.46 -12.62
CA LEU A 89 7.28 -1.08 -11.42
C LEU A 89 8.46 -0.28 -10.83
N ASP A 90 9.12 0.55 -11.64
CA ASP A 90 10.20 1.43 -11.17
C ASP A 90 9.67 2.64 -10.38
N HIS A 91 8.35 2.89 -10.46
CA HIS A 91 7.64 3.91 -9.70
C HIS A 91 6.56 3.28 -8.80
N GLY A 92 6.91 2.16 -8.15
CA GLY A 92 6.03 1.50 -7.18
C GLY A 92 4.76 0.91 -7.80
N GLY A 93 4.76 0.57 -9.10
CA GLY A 93 3.58 0.09 -9.83
C GLY A 93 2.54 1.17 -10.10
N ALA A 94 2.91 2.44 -9.95
CA ALA A 94 2.11 3.62 -10.25
C ALA A 94 2.86 4.49 -11.29
N GLU A 95 2.58 5.80 -11.30
CA GLU A 95 3.27 6.77 -12.13
C GLU A 95 3.65 8.01 -11.32
N ASP A 96 4.78 8.64 -11.67
CA ASP A 96 5.31 9.86 -11.05
C ASP A 96 4.61 11.15 -11.50
N ARG A 97 3.59 11.04 -12.36
CA ARG A 97 2.82 12.14 -12.92
C ARG A 97 1.49 12.31 -12.18
N VAL A 98 0.98 13.54 -12.19
CA VAL A 98 -0.37 13.86 -11.67
C VAL A 98 -1.44 13.05 -12.38
N SER A 99 -1.32 12.89 -13.70
CA SER A 99 -2.25 12.15 -14.53
C SER A 99 -1.52 11.45 -15.67
N SER A 100 -2.00 10.26 -16.01
CA SER A 100 -1.38 9.44 -17.04
C SER A 100 -1.71 9.91 -18.45
N ALA A 101 -0.75 9.69 -19.35
CA ALA A 101 -0.89 9.96 -20.77
C ALA A 101 -1.19 8.65 -21.51
N GLY A 102 -2.37 8.56 -22.12
CA GLY A 102 -2.76 7.46 -22.97
C GLY A 102 -2.54 7.72 -24.46
N ILE A 103 -3.31 7.01 -25.26
CA ILE A 103 -3.22 6.98 -26.72
C ILE A 103 -3.26 8.40 -27.33
N GLY A 104 -2.37 8.67 -28.29
CA GLY A 104 -2.23 9.99 -28.90
C GLY A 104 -1.82 11.12 -27.94
N GLY A 105 -1.38 10.80 -26.72
CA GLY A 105 -1.02 11.78 -25.69
C GLY A 105 -2.23 12.36 -24.93
N ALA A 106 -3.39 11.70 -24.97
CA ALA A 106 -4.55 12.09 -24.19
C ALA A 106 -4.25 12.01 -22.68
N ILE A 107 -4.67 13.00 -21.90
CA ILE A 107 -4.41 13.04 -20.46
C ILE A 107 -5.69 12.64 -19.72
N GLY A 108 -5.58 11.62 -18.86
CA GLY A 108 -6.66 11.18 -17.99
C GLY A 108 -6.96 12.16 -16.85
N PRO A 109 -8.11 12.05 -16.17
CA PRO A 109 -8.49 12.97 -15.09
C PRO A 109 -8.04 12.52 -13.69
N ILE A 110 -7.40 11.35 -13.58
CA ILE A 110 -7.04 10.73 -12.29
C ILE A 110 -5.56 10.34 -12.25
N ASN A 111 -5.01 10.26 -11.05
CA ASN A 111 -3.73 9.62 -10.79
C ASN A 111 -3.88 8.08 -10.84
N SER A 112 -2.92 7.42 -11.47
CA SER A 112 -2.89 5.96 -11.63
C SER A 112 -2.47 5.31 -10.31
N PRO A 113 -3.35 4.57 -9.62
CA PRO A 113 -2.99 3.91 -8.37
C PRO A 113 -2.00 2.77 -8.62
N THR A 114 -1.29 2.33 -7.57
CA THR A 114 -0.38 1.20 -7.68
C THR A 114 -1.11 -0.11 -8.03
N VAL A 115 -0.48 -0.92 -8.91
CA VAL A 115 -0.87 -2.32 -9.15
C VAL A 115 -0.34 -3.27 -8.05
N LEU A 116 0.66 -2.84 -7.27
CA LEU A 116 1.25 -3.66 -6.22
C LEU A 116 0.22 -3.94 -5.14
N ASN A 117 0.07 -5.22 -4.78
CA ASN A 117 -0.92 -5.69 -3.80
C ASN A 117 -2.39 -5.39 -4.19
N ALA A 118 -2.66 -4.97 -5.43
CA ALA A 118 -4.02 -4.59 -5.86
C ALA A 118 -5.00 -5.78 -5.82
N HIS A 119 -4.49 -7.01 -5.90
CA HIS A 119 -5.26 -8.24 -5.70
C HIS A 119 -6.03 -8.28 -4.38
N PHE A 120 -5.48 -7.69 -3.31
CA PHE A 120 -6.14 -7.66 -2.00
C PHE A 120 -7.24 -6.61 -1.88
N ASN A 121 -7.42 -5.75 -2.88
CA ASN A 121 -8.52 -4.82 -2.87
C ASN A 121 -9.86 -5.55 -3.07
N PHE A 122 -10.88 -5.20 -2.29
CA PHE A 122 -12.22 -5.75 -2.48
C PHE A 122 -12.86 -5.31 -3.81
N ARG A 123 -12.39 -4.20 -4.38
CA ARG A 123 -12.82 -3.57 -5.64
C ARG A 123 -11.65 -2.81 -6.27
N GLN A 124 -11.65 -2.65 -7.59
CA GLN A 124 -10.59 -1.93 -8.30
C GLN A 124 -11.03 -0.53 -8.76
N PHE A 125 -10.05 0.32 -9.11
CA PHE A 125 -10.18 1.77 -9.32
C PHE A 125 -10.54 2.58 -8.06
N TRP A 126 -10.38 3.91 -8.14
CA TRP A 126 -10.70 4.85 -7.06
C TRP A 126 -12.19 4.88 -6.68
N ASP A 127 -13.09 4.69 -7.65
CA ASP A 127 -14.55 4.64 -7.47
C ASP A 127 -15.06 3.22 -7.14
N GLY A 128 -14.19 2.21 -7.26
CA GLY A 128 -14.51 0.81 -7.04
C GLY A 128 -15.45 0.22 -8.08
N ARG A 129 -15.41 0.70 -9.34
CA ARG A 129 -16.33 0.28 -10.41
C ARG A 129 -16.12 -1.15 -10.92
N ALA A 130 -14.92 -1.72 -10.76
CA ALA A 130 -14.62 -3.09 -11.16
C ALA A 130 -14.57 -4.02 -9.94
N ALA A 131 -15.15 -5.22 -10.10
CA ALA A 131 -15.27 -6.24 -9.05
C ALA A 131 -13.92 -6.84 -8.65
N ASP A 132 -13.06 -7.09 -9.64
CA ASP A 132 -11.78 -7.79 -9.52
C ASP A 132 -10.76 -7.29 -10.57
N LEU A 133 -9.59 -7.94 -10.64
CA LEU A 133 -8.50 -7.56 -11.54
C LEU A 133 -8.83 -7.91 -13.00
N GLU A 134 -9.52 -9.03 -13.26
CA GLU A 134 -9.93 -9.41 -14.61
C GLU A 134 -10.90 -8.39 -15.22
N GLU A 135 -11.88 -7.93 -14.46
CA GLU A 135 -12.78 -6.87 -14.90
C GLU A 135 -12.03 -5.54 -15.08
N GLN A 136 -11.10 -5.23 -14.15
CA GLN A 136 -10.28 -4.02 -14.22
C GLN A 136 -9.42 -3.98 -15.48
N ALA A 137 -8.71 -5.06 -15.81
CA ALA A 137 -7.82 -5.15 -16.97
C ALA A 137 -8.58 -4.98 -18.30
N GLY A 138 -9.88 -5.27 -18.30
CA GLY A 138 -10.76 -5.04 -19.44
C GLY A 138 -10.99 -3.55 -19.77
N GLY A 139 -11.01 -2.69 -18.75
CA GLY A 139 -11.37 -1.27 -18.89
C GLY A 139 -10.39 -0.45 -19.74
N PRO A 140 -9.08 -0.42 -19.40
CA PRO A 140 -8.09 0.39 -20.09
C PRO A 140 -7.96 0.11 -21.58
N VAL A 141 -8.06 -1.16 -21.97
CA VAL A 141 -7.96 -1.61 -23.38
C VAL A 141 -8.99 -0.91 -24.25
N GLU A 142 -10.25 -0.84 -23.79
CA GLU A 142 -11.37 -0.27 -24.55
C GLU A 142 -11.56 1.24 -24.29
N ASN A 143 -10.86 1.83 -23.31
CA ASN A 143 -10.99 3.23 -22.99
C ASN A 143 -10.30 4.12 -24.07
N PRO A 144 -11.03 5.03 -24.75
CA PRO A 144 -10.51 5.81 -25.87
C PRO A 144 -9.44 6.84 -25.50
N ILE A 145 -9.23 7.14 -24.21
CA ILE A 145 -8.17 8.04 -23.74
C ILE A 145 -7.03 7.32 -23.02
N GLU A 146 -7.15 6.00 -22.83
CA GLU A 146 -6.09 5.16 -22.25
C GLU A 146 -5.42 4.36 -23.36
N MET A 147 -5.88 3.16 -23.70
CA MET A 147 -5.26 2.33 -24.75
C MET A 147 -6.00 2.40 -26.09
N GLY A 148 -7.27 2.80 -26.10
CA GLY A 148 -8.07 3.06 -27.31
C GLY A 148 -8.11 1.91 -28.31
N GLY A 149 -8.03 0.66 -27.85
CA GLY A 149 -8.06 -0.54 -28.66
C GLY A 149 -9.40 -1.29 -28.55
N SER A 150 -9.44 -2.48 -29.13
CA SER A 150 -10.51 -3.46 -28.97
C SER A 150 -9.92 -4.84 -28.69
N PHE A 151 -10.63 -5.68 -27.93
CA PHE A 151 -10.18 -7.05 -27.70
C PHE A 151 -10.22 -7.92 -28.95
N GLU A 152 -11.09 -7.60 -29.92
CA GLU A 152 -11.16 -8.28 -31.22
C GLU A 152 -9.85 -8.05 -31.99
N ASP A 153 -9.46 -6.79 -32.21
CA ASP A 153 -8.22 -6.45 -32.92
C ASP A 153 -6.97 -6.87 -32.14
N ALA A 154 -7.01 -6.81 -30.81
CA ALA A 154 -5.92 -7.28 -29.96
C ALA A 154 -5.74 -8.80 -30.09
N ALA A 155 -6.83 -9.58 -30.07
CA ALA A 155 -6.77 -11.03 -30.23
C ALA A 155 -6.18 -11.44 -31.59
N GLU A 156 -6.56 -10.76 -32.67
CA GLU A 156 -5.97 -11.00 -33.99
C GLU A 156 -4.46 -10.75 -34.01
N ARG A 157 -4.01 -9.60 -33.48
CA ARG A 157 -2.58 -9.26 -33.39
C ARG A 157 -1.79 -10.24 -32.52
N ILE A 158 -2.37 -10.69 -31.40
CA ILE A 158 -1.78 -11.69 -30.51
C ILE A 158 -1.68 -13.05 -31.21
N ALA A 159 -2.68 -13.44 -32.01
CA ALA A 159 -2.68 -14.69 -32.76
C ALA A 159 -1.64 -14.72 -33.91
N GLU A 160 -1.29 -13.57 -34.47
CA GLU A 160 -0.25 -13.43 -35.49
C GLU A 160 1.18 -13.44 -34.92
N ASP A 161 1.34 -13.18 -33.63
CA ASP A 161 2.63 -13.21 -32.94
C ASP A 161 2.97 -14.65 -32.51
N GLU A 162 4.00 -15.26 -33.12
CA GLU A 162 4.38 -16.66 -32.90
C GLU A 162 4.59 -16.98 -31.41
N TRP A 163 5.21 -16.07 -30.65
CA TRP A 163 5.46 -16.29 -29.23
C TRP A 163 4.15 -16.37 -28.44
N TYR A 164 3.22 -15.44 -28.70
CA TYR A 164 1.94 -15.44 -28.02
C TYR A 164 1.07 -16.62 -28.43
N ALA A 165 0.95 -16.91 -29.72
CA ALA A 165 0.15 -18.04 -30.20
C ALA A 165 0.58 -19.36 -29.55
N GLU A 166 1.89 -19.63 -29.48
CA GLU A 166 2.43 -20.80 -28.79
C GLU A 166 2.13 -20.78 -27.28
N ARG A 167 2.31 -19.62 -26.63
CA ARG A 167 2.14 -19.50 -25.18
C ARG A 167 0.68 -19.61 -24.75
N PHE A 168 -0.25 -18.96 -25.45
CA PHE A 168 -1.68 -19.08 -25.19
C PHE A 168 -2.18 -20.51 -25.42
N ALA A 169 -1.74 -21.18 -26.49
CA ALA A 169 -2.06 -22.58 -26.73
C ALA A 169 -1.56 -23.51 -25.61
N ALA A 170 -0.37 -23.24 -25.05
CA ALA A 170 0.19 -24.01 -23.94
C ALA A 170 -0.55 -23.78 -22.62
N VAL A 171 -0.95 -22.53 -22.33
CA VAL A 171 -1.56 -22.13 -21.04
C VAL A 171 -3.05 -22.45 -20.99
N TYR A 172 -3.79 -22.12 -22.04
CA TYR A 172 -5.26 -22.22 -22.06
C TYR A 172 -5.78 -23.40 -22.89
N GLY A 173 -5.03 -23.81 -23.92
CA GLY A 173 -5.44 -24.87 -24.84
C GLY A 173 -6.77 -24.57 -25.56
N GLY A 174 -7.35 -25.60 -26.19
CA GLY A 174 -8.59 -25.47 -26.96
C GLY A 174 -8.37 -24.97 -28.40
N ASP A 175 -9.48 -24.80 -29.13
CA ASP A 175 -9.46 -24.40 -30.54
C ASP A 175 -9.28 -22.88 -30.72
N ASP A 176 -9.61 -22.09 -29.71
CA ASP A 176 -9.50 -20.62 -29.70
C ASP A 176 -9.03 -20.12 -28.31
N PRO A 177 -7.72 -20.20 -28.02
CA PRO A 177 -7.19 -19.87 -26.70
C PRO A 177 -7.04 -18.37 -26.43
N ILE A 178 -7.17 -17.51 -27.44
CA ILE A 178 -6.90 -16.06 -27.33
C ILE A 178 -8.25 -15.32 -27.36
N THR A 179 -8.78 -15.03 -26.18
CA THR A 179 -10.04 -14.31 -26.00
C THR A 179 -9.86 -13.16 -25.02
N LYS A 180 -10.84 -12.27 -24.92
CA LYS A 180 -10.87 -11.21 -23.89
C LYS A 180 -10.62 -11.81 -22.50
N GLU A 181 -11.31 -12.92 -22.20
CA GLU A 181 -11.23 -13.60 -20.91
C GLU A 181 -9.84 -14.18 -20.64
N SER A 182 -9.19 -14.82 -21.62
CA SER A 182 -7.85 -15.39 -21.40
C SER A 182 -6.75 -14.31 -21.34
N ILE A 183 -6.93 -13.20 -22.05
CA ILE A 183 -6.04 -12.03 -21.98
C ILE A 183 -6.13 -11.38 -20.60
N THR A 184 -7.34 -11.06 -20.13
CA THR A 184 -7.51 -10.41 -18.82
C THR A 184 -7.17 -11.35 -17.66
N ASP A 185 -7.44 -12.65 -17.76
CA ASP A 185 -7.02 -13.66 -16.78
C ASP A 185 -5.49 -13.76 -16.67
N ALA A 186 -4.76 -13.70 -17.79
CA ALA A 186 -3.29 -13.73 -17.76
C ALA A 186 -2.72 -12.48 -17.07
N ILE A 187 -3.24 -11.29 -17.42
CA ILE A 187 -2.82 -10.02 -16.80
C ILE A 187 -3.14 -10.02 -15.31
N ALA A 188 -4.35 -10.41 -14.92
CA ALA A 188 -4.76 -10.51 -13.53
C ALA A 188 -3.89 -11.49 -12.73
N GLU A 189 -3.50 -12.62 -13.32
CA GLU A 189 -2.59 -13.57 -12.66
C GLU A 189 -1.20 -12.97 -12.43
N TYR A 190 -0.68 -12.19 -13.37
CA TYR A 190 0.54 -11.43 -13.17
C TYR A 190 0.39 -10.38 -12.06
N GLU A 191 -0.71 -9.63 -12.02
CA GLU A 191 -0.97 -8.67 -10.95
C GLU A 191 -1.18 -9.32 -9.57
N ARG A 192 -1.74 -10.54 -9.52
CA ARG A 192 -1.78 -11.38 -8.30
C ARG A 192 -0.40 -11.77 -7.80
N TYR A 193 0.54 -11.93 -8.72
CA TYR A 193 1.93 -12.22 -8.38
C TYR A 193 2.66 -10.98 -7.83
N LEU A 194 2.24 -9.76 -8.18
CA LEU A 194 2.84 -8.50 -7.73
C LEU A 194 2.51 -8.16 -6.26
N VAL A 195 2.94 -9.03 -5.37
CA VAL A 195 2.74 -8.92 -3.93
C VAL A 195 4.06 -8.61 -3.25
N THR A 196 4.07 -7.60 -2.39
CA THR A 196 5.28 -7.03 -1.79
C THR A 196 5.21 -7.05 -0.25
N PRO A 197 5.54 -8.19 0.39
CA PRO A 197 5.75 -8.22 1.84
C PRO A 197 6.81 -7.20 2.25
N ALA A 198 6.63 -6.61 3.42
CA ALA A 198 7.42 -5.50 3.96
C ALA A 198 7.85 -5.80 5.42
N PRO A 199 8.77 -5.01 6.02
CA PRO A 199 9.15 -5.15 7.43
C PRO A 199 7.95 -5.13 8.39
N TRP A 200 6.88 -4.43 8.01
CA TRP A 200 5.61 -4.48 8.74
C TRP A 200 5.01 -5.89 8.88
N ASP A 201 5.16 -6.75 7.86
CA ASP A 201 4.61 -8.10 7.88
C ASP A 201 5.43 -9.02 8.78
N GLU A 202 6.75 -8.85 8.82
CA GLU A 202 7.66 -9.53 9.76
C GLU A 202 7.34 -9.13 11.20
N TYR A 203 7.08 -7.85 11.43
CA TYR A 203 6.61 -7.35 12.73
C TYR A 203 5.29 -7.98 13.15
N LEU A 204 4.29 -8.04 12.26
CA LEU A 204 3.03 -8.71 12.56
C LEU A 204 3.19 -10.23 12.78
N ALA A 205 4.22 -10.86 12.20
CA ALA A 205 4.56 -12.25 12.41
C ALA A 205 5.32 -12.53 13.72
N GLY A 206 5.67 -11.49 14.49
CA GLY A 206 6.29 -11.60 15.81
C GLY A 206 7.73 -11.12 15.89
N ASP A 207 8.33 -10.64 14.79
CA ASP A 207 9.67 -10.06 14.79
C ASP A 207 9.63 -8.57 15.20
N VAL A 208 9.72 -8.31 16.50
CA VAL A 208 9.67 -6.93 17.04
C VAL A 208 10.81 -6.04 16.53
N ASP A 209 11.93 -6.63 16.11
CA ASP A 209 13.11 -5.90 15.63
C ASP A 209 13.00 -5.51 14.15
N ALA A 210 11.98 -6.00 13.44
CA ALA A 210 11.70 -5.61 12.05
C ALA A 210 11.33 -4.12 11.92
N LEU A 211 10.88 -3.48 13.00
CA LEU A 211 10.60 -2.05 13.06
C LEU A 211 11.58 -1.31 13.96
N THR A 212 11.98 -0.11 13.54
CA THR A 212 12.64 0.87 14.40
C THR A 212 11.68 1.42 15.45
N ASP A 213 12.21 1.95 16.55
CA ASP A 213 11.39 2.61 17.60
C ASP A 213 10.53 3.74 17.04
N GLN A 214 11.02 4.47 16.02
CA GLN A 214 10.24 5.52 15.38
C GLN A 214 9.04 4.96 14.61
N GLN A 215 9.24 3.88 13.85
CA GLN A 215 8.15 3.19 13.17
C GLN A 215 7.11 2.63 14.14
N LYS A 216 7.54 2.10 15.29
CA LYS A 216 6.63 1.62 16.34
C LYS A 216 5.80 2.76 16.95
N ARG A 217 6.43 3.91 17.26
CA ARG A 217 5.70 5.12 17.68
C ARG A 217 4.76 5.64 16.59
N GLY A 218 5.17 5.55 15.33
CA GLY A 218 4.35 5.88 14.17
C GLY A 218 3.09 5.03 14.08
N TRP A 219 3.23 3.73 14.26
CA TRP A 219 2.11 2.80 14.31
C TRP A 219 1.14 3.12 15.47
N ALA A 220 1.68 3.34 16.67
CA ALA A 220 0.88 3.74 17.82
C ALA A 220 0.09 5.03 17.54
N THR A 221 0.77 6.06 17.01
CA THR A 221 0.15 7.34 16.64
C THR A 221 -0.92 7.16 15.56
N PHE A 222 -0.65 6.35 14.52
CA PHE A 222 -1.61 6.06 13.45
C PHE A 222 -2.91 5.43 13.99
N ARG A 223 -2.78 4.49 14.93
CA ARG A 223 -3.92 3.86 15.61
C ARG A 223 -4.67 4.81 16.51
N GLU A 224 -3.98 5.54 17.37
CA GLU A 224 -4.57 6.48 18.33
C GLU A 224 -5.23 7.68 17.63
N ALA A 225 -4.67 8.12 16.50
CA ALA A 225 -5.29 9.10 15.62
C ALA A 225 -6.64 8.58 15.10
N GLY A 226 -6.75 7.30 14.80
CA GLY A 226 -7.97 6.66 14.30
C GLY A 226 -7.91 6.29 12.82
N CYS A 227 -6.74 6.39 12.19
CA CYS A 227 -6.55 6.08 10.77
C CYS A 227 -6.92 4.62 10.43
N ILE A 228 -6.68 3.70 11.38
CA ILE A 228 -7.02 2.28 11.28
C ILE A 228 -8.54 2.01 11.15
N ALA A 229 -9.41 2.99 11.43
CA ALA A 229 -10.84 2.82 11.19
C ALA A 229 -11.16 2.59 9.69
N CYS A 230 -10.33 3.13 8.80
CA CYS A 230 -10.47 3.02 7.34
C CYS A 230 -9.31 2.21 6.73
N HIS A 231 -8.09 2.45 7.19
CA HIS A 231 -6.88 1.81 6.70
C HIS A 231 -6.54 0.56 7.53
N GLN A 232 -7.28 -0.50 7.26
CA GLN A 232 -7.22 -1.78 7.97
C GLN A 232 -7.15 -2.97 7.01
N GLY A 233 -6.97 -4.16 7.60
CA GLY A 233 -6.79 -5.43 6.91
C GLY A 233 -5.38 -5.60 6.36
N VAL A 234 -5.22 -6.64 5.54
CA VAL A 234 -3.95 -7.02 4.92
C VAL A 234 -3.29 -5.90 4.11
N ASN A 235 -4.06 -4.99 3.52
CA ASN A 235 -3.54 -3.92 2.65
C ASN A 235 -3.54 -2.53 3.31
N LEU A 236 -3.89 -2.43 4.60
CA LEU A 236 -4.10 -1.17 5.32
C LEU A 236 -4.95 -0.18 4.51
N GLY A 237 -6.08 -0.68 3.99
CA GLY A 237 -6.87 -0.02 2.96
C GLY A 237 -7.41 -1.03 1.96
N GLY A 238 -8.14 -0.56 0.95
CA GLY A 238 -8.67 -1.43 -0.10
C GLY A 238 -9.77 -2.38 0.37
N THR A 239 -10.46 -2.08 1.48
CA THR A 239 -11.50 -2.96 2.06
C THR A 239 -12.89 -2.31 2.15
N MET A 240 -12.98 -1.00 1.93
CA MET A 240 -14.22 -0.26 2.05
C MET A 240 -14.23 1.03 1.21
N TYR A 241 -15.41 1.64 1.14
CA TYR A 241 -15.61 2.99 0.64
C TYR A 241 -15.72 3.98 1.78
N GLN A 242 -15.18 5.19 1.60
CA GLN A 242 -15.30 6.29 2.56
C GLN A 242 -15.45 7.62 1.84
N LYS A 243 -16.17 8.53 2.48
CA LYS A 243 -16.25 9.92 2.02
C LYS A 243 -14.91 10.62 2.28
N LEU A 244 -14.34 11.23 1.25
CA LEU A 244 -13.22 12.15 1.38
C LEU A 244 -13.75 13.51 1.86
N GLY A 245 -13.22 13.99 2.97
CA GLY A 245 -13.79 15.08 3.75
C GLY A 245 -14.96 14.67 4.64
N ALA A 246 -14.80 13.61 5.43
CA ALA A 246 -15.85 13.10 6.32
C ALA A 246 -16.19 14.05 7.48
N VAL A 247 -15.22 14.86 7.92
CA VAL A 247 -15.36 15.83 9.02
C VAL A 247 -15.27 17.26 8.51
N GLU A 248 -14.26 17.58 7.69
CA GLU A 248 -14.10 18.88 7.03
C GLU A 248 -14.07 18.71 5.51
N ASP A 249 -14.51 19.73 4.77
CA ASP A 249 -14.60 19.65 3.30
C ASP A 249 -13.19 19.67 2.67
N TYR A 250 -12.76 18.50 2.20
CA TYR A 250 -11.48 18.35 1.51
C TYR A 250 -11.39 19.17 0.21
N PHE A 251 -12.49 19.29 -0.55
CA PHE A 251 -12.45 19.96 -1.85
C PHE A 251 -12.42 21.48 -1.69
N GLU A 252 -13.07 22.01 -0.65
CA GLU A 252 -12.89 23.40 -0.23
C GLU A 252 -11.45 23.66 0.20
N LEU A 253 -10.85 22.77 1.01
CA LEU A 253 -9.46 22.88 1.46
C LEU A 253 -8.47 22.79 0.30
N ARG A 254 -8.68 21.86 -0.65
CA ARG A 254 -7.87 21.69 -1.85
C ARG A 254 -7.88 22.96 -2.71
N GLY A 255 -9.01 23.67 -2.75
CA GLY A 255 -9.12 24.99 -3.36
C GLY A 255 -9.00 25.02 -4.89
N THR A 256 -9.09 23.86 -5.55
CA THR A 256 -9.14 23.74 -7.02
C THR A 256 -10.56 23.44 -7.50
N GLU A 257 -10.84 23.75 -8.77
CA GLU A 257 -12.15 23.48 -9.37
C GLU A 257 -12.49 21.99 -9.32
N LEU A 258 -13.77 21.68 -9.06
CA LEU A 258 -14.27 20.32 -9.07
C LEU A 258 -14.31 19.78 -10.51
N THR A 259 -13.86 18.54 -10.67
CA THR A 259 -13.92 17.77 -11.90
C THR A 259 -14.87 16.58 -11.73
N ASP A 260 -15.22 15.92 -12.82
CA ASP A 260 -16.04 14.70 -12.75
C ASP A 260 -15.36 13.60 -11.92
N ALA A 261 -14.02 13.52 -11.93
CA ALA A 261 -13.26 12.57 -11.11
C ALA A 261 -13.50 12.78 -9.60
N ASP A 262 -13.78 14.01 -9.17
CA ASP A 262 -14.02 14.34 -7.76
C ASP A 262 -15.33 13.78 -7.24
N LEU A 263 -16.28 13.46 -8.13
CA LEU A 263 -17.55 12.87 -7.74
C LEU A 263 -17.38 11.43 -7.22
N GLY A 264 -16.27 10.77 -7.57
CA GLY A 264 -15.91 9.45 -7.08
C GLY A 264 -16.97 8.40 -7.41
N ARG A 265 -17.42 7.67 -6.39
CA ARG A 265 -18.39 6.57 -6.51
C ARG A 265 -19.74 7.00 -7.09
N PHE A 266 -20.14 8.26 -6.96
CA PHE A 266 -21.31 8.80 -7.62
C PHE A 266 -21.32 8.51 -9.13
N ASN A 267 -20.16 8.55 -9.80
CA ASN A 267 -20.04 8.26 -11.23
C ASN A 267 -20.42 6.83 -11.62
N VAL A 268 -20.56 5.93 -10.63
CA VAL A 268 -20.95 4.54 -10.79
C VAL A 268 -22.40 4.32 -10.34
N THR A 269 -22.81 4.93 -9.24
CA THR A 269 -24.09 4.62 -8.58
C THR A 269 -25.20 5.61 -8.90
N GLU A 270 -24.85 6.83 -9.32
CA GLU A 270 -25.77 7.97 -9.49
C GLU A 270 -26.54 8.34 -8.19
N ASP A 271 -26.08 7.84 -7.03
CA ASP A 271 -26.66 8.17 -5.73
C ASP A 271 -25.95 9.39 -5.13
N GLU A 272 -26.67 10.49 -4.91
CA GLU A 272 -26.14 11.72 -4.32
C GLU A 272 -25.38 11.52 -3.01
N SER A 273 -25.70 10.48 -2.24
CA SER A 273 -24.99 10.15 -1.00
C SER A 273 -23.58 9.57 -1.22
N ASP A 274 -23.29 9.08 -2.43
CA ASP A 274 -21.98 8.57 -2.85
C ASP A 274 -21.08 9.66 -3.47
N LYS A 275 -21.52 10.93 -3.49
CA LYS A 275 -20.65 12.03 -3.93
C LYS A 275 -19.43 12.16 -3.03
N HIS A 276 -18.26 12.21 -3.67
CA HIS A 276 -16.97 12.28 -3.02
C HIS A 276 -16.62 11.06 -2.16
N VAL A 277 -17.31 9.93 -2.41
CA VAL A 277 -17.00 8.66 -1.79
C VAL A 277 -16.00 7.92 -2.69
N PHE A 278 -14.92 7.44 -2.10
CA PHE A 278 -13.87 6.71 -2.80
C PHE A 278 -13.58 5.40 -2.11
N LYS A 279 -13.06 4.42 -2.86
CA LYS A 279 -12.39 3.27 -2.27
C LYS A 279 -11.20 3.78 -1.48
N VAL A 280 -11.10 3.38 -0.22
CA VAL A 280 -9.93 3.69 0.61
C VAL A 280 -8.70 3.05 -0.07
N PRO A 281 -7.67 3.80 -0.45
CA PRO A 281 -6.50 3.23 -1.12
C PRO A 281 -5.68 2.38 -0.15
N THR A 282 -4.92 1.42 -0.68
CA THR A 282 -3.85 0.76 0.09
C THR A 282 -2.80 1.77 0.51
N LEU A 283 -2.18 1.54 1.67
CA LEU A 283 -1.02 2.30 2.12
C LEU A 283 0.30 1.53 1.92
N ARG A 284 0.26 0.30 1.42
CA ARG A 284 1.47 -0.44 1.05
C ARG A 284 2.17 0.29 -0.09
N ASN A 285 3.49 0.42 0.03
CA ASN A 285 4.35 1.15 -0.91
C ASN A 285 3.98 2.63 -1.11
N VAL A 286 3.22 3.25 -0.20
CA VAL A 286 2.78 4.65 -0.37
C VAL A 286 3.96 5.63 -0.48
N THR A 287 5.11 5.32 0.10
CA THR A 287 6.35 6.10 -0.02
C THR A 287 6.91 6.15 -1.44
N LEU A 288 6.54 5.19 -2.30
CA LEU A 288 7.01 5.05 -3.67
C LEU A 288 6.06 5.62 -4.72
N THR A 289 4.86 6.07 -4.31
CA THR A 289 3.77 6.42 -5.24
C THR A 289 3.30 7.88 -5.14
N PRO A 290 4.18 8.89 -5.05
CA PRO A 290 3.74 10.27 -5.29
C PRO A 290 3.42 10.48 -6.79
N PRO A 291 2.51 11.41 -7.13
CA PRO A 291 1.71 12.23 -6.23
C PRO A 291 0.48 11.48 -5.67
N TYR A 292 -0.13 12.05 -4.64
CA TYR A 292 -1.15 11.43 -3.80
C TYR A 292 -2.57 11.97 -4.06
N PHE A 293 -3.55 11.24 -3.51
CA PHE A 293 -4.99 11.38 -3.76
C PHE A 293 -5.40 10.96 -5.18
N HIS A 294 -6.71 10.90 -5.42
CA HIS A 294 -7.27 10.42 -6.70
C HIS A 294 -6.89 11.29 -7.89
N ASP A 295 -6.53 12.54 -7.65
CA ASP A 295 -6.20 13.55 -8.65
C ASP A 295 -4.71 13.92 -8.69
N GLY A 296 -3.86 13.31 -7.84
CA GLY A 296 -2.44 13.63 -7.77
C GLY A 296 -2.15 15.07 -7.29
N SER A 297 -3.05 15.70 -6.54
CA SER A 297 -2.92 17.10 -6.13
C SER A 297 -1.85 17.39 -5.07
N GLN A 298 -1.35 16.37 -4.37
CA GLN A 298 -0.32 16.52 -3.34
C GLN A 298 0.94 15.71 -3.67
N THR A 299 2.13 16.27 -3.46
CA THR A 299 3.40 15.56 -3.70
C THR A 299 4.11 15.13 -2.43
N GLU A 300 3.75 15.71 -1.28
CA GLU A 300 4.45 15.52 -0.02
C GLU A 300 3.65 14.64 0.95
N LEU A 301 4.19 13.46 1.27
CA LEU A 301 3.50 12.51 2.17
C LEU A 301 3.20 13.10 3.56
N PRO A 302 4.09 13.89 4.20
CA PRO A 302 3.76 14.55 5.47
C PRO A 302 2.53 15.45 5.39
N GLU A 303 2.34 16.14 4.27
CA GLU A 303 1.18 17.02 4.06
C GLU A 303 -0.10 16.21 3.83
N VAL A 304 0.00 15.09 3.12
CA VAL A 304 -1.12 14.14 2.97
C VAL A 304 -1.59 13.61 4.33
N VAL A 305 -0.66 13.22 5.20
CA VAL A 305 -0.98 12.76 6.57
C VAL A 305 -1.68 13.87 7.36
N ARG A 306 -1.18 15.11 7.27
CA ARG A 306 -1.78 16.28 7.93
C ARG A 306 -3.20 16.53 7.44
N ILE A 307 -3.40 16.59 6.13
CA ILE A 307 -4.70 16.79 5.49
C ILE A 307 -5.66 15.67 5.92
N MET A 308 -5.24 14.41 5.85
CA MET A 308 -6.09 13.28 6.22
C MET A 308 -6.50 13.31 7.69
N ALA A 309 -5.58 13.65 8.61
CA ALA A 309 -5.92 13.83 10.02
C ALA A 309 -6.95 14.94 10.23
N GLN A 310 -6.84 16.05 9.50
CA GLN A 310 -7.79 17.15 9.56
C GLN A 310 -9.16 16.77 8.94
N VAL A 311 -9.19 16.42 7.66
CA VAL A 311 -10.44 16.29 6.90
C VAL A 311 -11.22 15.02 7.22
N GLN A 312 -10.55 13.95 7.64
CA GLN A 312 -11.21 12.69 8.01
C GLN A 312 -11.49 12.57 9.50
N LEU A 313 -10.64 13.15 10.36
CA LEU A 313 -10.67 12.90 11.81
C LEU A 313 -10.86 14.16 12.65
N GLY A 314 -10.79 15.36 12.05
CA GLY A 314 -10.87 16.64 12.78
C GLY A 314 -9.71 16.84 13.76
N LYS A 315 -8.53 16.27 13.45
CA LYS A 315 -7.35 16.28 14.33
C LYS A 315 -6.22 17.12 13.73
N GLU A 316 -5.61 17.93 14.58
CA GLU A 316 -4.34 18.59 14.30
C GLU A 316 -3.21 17.76 14.93
N LEU A 317 -2.37 17.16 14.09
CA LEU A 317 -1.19 16.41 14.54
C LEU A 317 0.04 17.31 14.58
N THR A 318 0.91 17.08 15.56
CA THR A 318 2.22 17.75 15.62
C THR A 318 3.14 17.26 14.50
N ASP A 319 4.17 18.04 14.18
CA ASP A 319 5.17 17.64 13.17
C ASP A 319 5.90 16.35 13.56
N GLU A 320 6.12 16.12 14.86
CA GLU A 320 6.71 14.89 15.37
C GLU A 320 5.78 13.69 15.18
N GLN A 321 4.48 13.82 15.47
CA GLN A 321 3.50 12.78 15.22
C GLN A 321 3.39 12.43 13.72
N ILE A 322 3.44 13.45 12.85
CA ILE A 322 3.43 13.25 11.40
C ILE A 322 4.71 12.55 10.95
N ALA A 323 5.88 12.97 11.45
CA ALA A 323 7.15 12.33 11.12
C ALA A 323 7.18 10.86 11.57
N ASP A 324 6.65 10.55 12.75
CA ASP A 324 6.53 9.18 13.25
C ASP A 324 5.57 8.35 12.37
N ILE A 325 4.40 8.89 11.99
CA ILE A 325 3.49 8.22 11.04
C ILE A 325 4.17 7.98 9.69
N VAL A 326 4.87 8.96 9.14
CA VAL A 326 5.59 8.81 7.86
C VAL A 326 6.68 7.75 7.96
N ALA A 327 7.39 7.66 9.09
CA ALA A 327 8.35 6.59 9.33
C ALA A 327 7.66 5.22 9.31
N PHE A 328 6.51 5.08 9.98
CA PHE A 328 5.68 3.87 9.92
C PHE A 328 5.24 3.54 8.49
N LEU A 329 4.78 4.52 7.70
CA LEU A 329 4.42 4.29 6.30
C LEU A 329 5.61 3.78 5.47
N GLY A 330 6.84 4.16 5.80
CA GLY A 330 8.06 3.60 5.21
C GLY A 330 8.30 2.13 5.57
N ALA A 331 7.75 1.61 6.67
CA ALA A 331 7.79 0.17 6.98
C ALA A 331 6.82 -0.65 6.13
N LEU A 332 5.94 0.00 5.35
CA LEU A 332 5.00 -0.63 4.44
C LEU A 332 5.56 -0.75 3.01
N GLU A 333 6.79 -0.29 2.79
CA GLU A 333 7.53 -0.46 1.54
C GLU A 333 8.07 -1.89 1.47
N GLY A 334 7.56 -2.66 0.51
CA GLY A 334 7.92 -4.06 0.34
C GLY A 334 8.79 -4.28 -0.90
N GLU A 335 9.41 -5.45 -0.94
CA GLU A 335 10.23 -5.85 -2.09
C GLU A 335 9.36 -6.49 -3.19
N LEU A 336 9.68 -6.20 -4.45
CA LEU A 336 9.09 -6.89 -5.59
C LEU A 336 9.54 -8.35 -5.60
N PRO A 337 8.68 -9.31 -6.01
CA PRO A 337 9.12 -10.68 -6.19
C PRO A 337 10.15 -10.78 -7.33
N ASP A 338 11.05 -11.75 -7.24
CA ASP A 338 12.23 -11.89 -8.11
C ASP A 338 11.90 -11.81 -9.62
N GLU A 339 10.76 -12.36 -10.01
CA GLU A 339 10.33 -12.46 -11.42
C GLU A 339 9.28 -11.40 -11.81
N ALA A 340 9.13 -10.33 -11.02
CA ALA A 340 8.18 -9.26 -11.33
C ALA A 340 8.54 -8.53 -12.62
N ARG A 341 9.82 -8.21 -12.82
CA ARG A 341 10.29 -7.45 -13.97
C ARG A 341 10.39 -8.32 -15.21
N LEU A 342 10.07 -7.73 -16.36
CA LEU A 342 10.24 -8.40 -17.64
C LEU A 342 11.75 -8.53 -17.97
N PRO A 343 12.25 -9.74 -18.25
CA PRO A 343 13.63 -9.95 -18.71
C PRO A 343 13.92 -9.22 -20.02
N GLU A 344 15.15 -8.71 -20.18
CA GLU A 344 15.55 -7.98 -21.39
C GLU A 344 15.36 -8.81 -22.68
N ASP A 345 15.63 -10.12 -22.61
CA ASP A 345 15.47 -11.06 -23.73
C ASP A 345 14.01 -11.44 -24.01
N GLU A 346 13.08 -11.10 -23.12
CA GLU A 346 11.63 -11.22 -23.30
C GLU A 346 10.96 -9.90 -23.69
N THR A 347 11.72 -8.84 -23.98
CA THR A 347 11.16 -7.55 -24.40
C THR A 347 10.33 -7.70 -25.69
N PRO A 348 9.09 -7.19 -25.76
CA PRO A 348 8.30 -7.21 -26.97
C PRO A 348 8.93 -6.39 -28.10
N PRO A 349 8.65 -6.72 -29.37
CA PRO A 349 9.07 -5.87 -30.48
C PRO A 349 8.34 -4.52 -30.46
N ASP A 350 8.93 -3.52 -31.11
CA ASP A 350 8.28 -2.22 -31.34
C ASP A 350 7.03 -2.40 -32.21
N ARG A 351 5.85 -2.08 -31.65
CA ARG A 351 4.54 -2.27 -32.28
C ARG A 351 4.11 -1.07 -33.14
N THR A 352 4.81 0.06 -33.08
CA THR A 352 4.42 1.31 -33.78
C THR A 352 4.55 1.23 -35.30
N ALA A 353 5.39 0.34 -35.82
CA ALA A 353 5.60 0.15 -37.26
C ALA A 353 4.41 -0.51 -37.97
N ASN A 354 3.57 -1.26 -37.24
CA ASN A 354 2.42 -1.98 -37.79
C ASN A 354 1.10 -1.20 -37.70
N ALA A 355 1.04 -0.11 -36.91
CA ALA A 355 -0.15 0.73 -36.75
C ALA A 355 -0.44 1.65 -37.96
N GLY A 356 0.38 1.61 -39.01
CA GLY A 356 0.22 2.39 -40.25
C GLY A 356 -0.64 1.74 -41.34
N GLY A 357 -1.28 0.60 -41.06
CA GLY A 357 -2.19 -0.08 -41.98
C GLY A 357 -3.63 0.39 -41.79
N GLU A 358 -4.28 0.83 -42.89
CA GLU A 358 -5.72 1.09 -43.01
C GLU A 358 -6.26 2.45 -42.51
N THR A 359 -5.79 3.53 -43.14
CA THR A 359 -6.75 4.53 -43.68
C THR A 359 -6.83 4.37 -45.19
N ALA A 360 -7.68 3.46 -45.65
CA ALA A 360 -8.08 3.34 -47.05
C ALA A 360 -9.61 3.22 -47.13
N GLY A 361 -10.28 4.29 -47.56
CA GLY A 361 -11.72 4.34 -47.77
C GLY A 361 -12.28 5.75 -47.87
#